data_AF-A0A1X0XI90-F1
#
_entry.id   AF-A0A1X0XI90-F1
#
_cell.length_a   1.000
_cell.length_b   1.000
_cell.length_c   1.000
_cell.angle_alpha   90.00
_cell.angle_beta   90.00
_cell.angle_gamma   90.00
#
_symmetry.space_group_name_H-M   'P 1'
#
loop_
_entity.id
_entity.type
_entity.pdbx_description
1 polymer ?
#
loop_
_entity_poly.entity_id
_entity_poly.type
_entity_poly.pdbx_seq_one_letter_code
_entity_poly.pdbx_strand_id
1 'polypeptide(L)'
;MTVDWANLGQLQFDRTIEALVRHRFGENVRAVNGSGGDDGIDIAITLDDGRLRILQLKYFPEGFSSEWQKRRTQIRKSFQAALAHTPAEWTLVVPRLCTKWEHKYVANLNKGEVPPKITVVDRDDLDAWMADAPSIDAYVQRTATTELREMARDFSQERAALLDGISGLAARVGNLGSIVDAVDLDWAVDFSRIGDDTQIVIRPKDADAPRRSPIGFTVGIGELGDEHTELQQSLMRTIGYATSETVRIPQDVVRSVRFDGPEFVAGNYPPGTVEIVSGPRLPAINQVLELRAFQDGTLIASYEGRITHAAPGSIGGSIEATFCGGHLNVRLRVPHDLVSANDSHEFLRPGIDLELDYGSVPPSVVEHVLSTRRVLRYADRLEARINGDLLVAARLSDVQTSAEDYEADLLAIEQFAYDLDVVQRHTGQFFDMPEHMLPGDRVKMRVARILIEGHIVASPRAPRFTLTMTGIDSSEVRDSLKGPRSIVWPAGPYGVTIGGRELVIGDVYAVHPQATPINADEAIAALDANEAEGFEVDFRPGEDPYFYLSLANVPPHEVLHRSLAQWSLTGVDQPGVHDNDWTAQSD
;
A
#
# COMPACT_ATOMS: atom_id res chain seq x y z
N MET A 1 15.01 -36.19 -32.36
CA MET A 1 15.26 -37.53 -31.77
C MET A 1 14.01 -37.92 -31.02
N THR A 2 13.70 -39.21 -30.91
CA THR A 2 12.47 -39.70 -30.26
C THR A 2 12.77 -40.23 -28.86
N VAL A 3 11.95 -39.85 -27.89
CA VAL A 3 12.08 -40.27 -26.48
C VAL A 3 11.70 -41.75 -26.35
N ASP A 4 12.47 -42.52 -25.57
CA ASP A 4 12.14 -43.92 -25.29
C ASP A 4 11.14 -44.04 -24.13
N TRP A 5 9.90 -43.62 -24.42
CA TRP A 5 8.79 -43.61 -23.47
C TRP A 5 8.53 -44.96 -22.78
N ALA A 6 8.87 -46.07 -23.43
CA ALA A 6 8.64 -47.41 -22.91
C ALA A 6 9.59 -47.80 -21.78
N ASN A 7 10.74 -47.12 -21.67
CA ASN A 7 11.80 -47.42 -20.71
C ASN A 7 12.01 -46.34 -19.63
N LEU A 8 11.22 -45.27 -19.62
CA LEU A 8 11.30 -44.20 -18.60
C LEU A 8 10.92 -44.69 -17.19
N GLY A 9 10.06 -45.70 -17.10
CA GLY A 9 9.43 -46.11 -15.84
C GLY A 9 8.25 -45.20 -15.48
N GLN A 10 7.33 -45.72 -14.68
CA GLN A 10 6.05 -45.05 -14.39
C GLN A 10 6.22 -43.68 -13.73
N LEU A 11 7.07 -43.55 -12.70
CA LEU A 11 7.25 -42.30 -11.97
C LEU A 11 7.77 -41.17 -12.86
N GLN A 12 8.75 -41.47 -13.72
CA GLN A 12 9.33 -40.48 -14.63
C GLN A 12 8.37 -40.16 -15.78
N PHE A 13 7.64 -41.16 -16.28
CA PHE A 13 6.57 -40.95 -17.25
C PHE A 13 5.51 -39.98 -16.71
N ASP A 14 4.94 -40.26 -15.54
CA ASP A 14 3.86 -39.45 -14.97
C ASP A 14 4.30 -37.99 -14.78
N ARG A 15 5.49 -37.76 -14.19
CA ARG A 15 6.07 -36.41 -14.02
C ARG A 15 6.33 -35.70 -15.35
N THR A 16 6.82 -36.41 -16.36
CA THR A 16 7.08 -35.84 -17.69
C THR A 16 5.78 -35.41 -18.35
N ILE A 17 4.73 -36.24 -18.28
CA ILE A 17 3.43 -35.89 -18.84
C ILE A 17 2.81 -34.69 -18.12
N GLU A 18 2.89 -34.63 -16.78
CA GLU A 18 2.43 -33.47 -16.03
C GLU A 18 3.10 -32.18 -16.49
N ALA A 19 4.43 -32.20 -16.66
CA ALA A 19 5.19 -31.04 -17.14
C ALA A 19 4.79 -30.64 -18.57
N LEU A 20 4.61 -31.60 -19.48
CA LEU A 20 4.18 -31.34 -20.85
C LEU A 20 2.78 -30.75 -20.94
N VAL A 21 1.84 -31.28 -20.17
CA VAL A 21 0.46 -30.80 -20.16
C VAL A 21 0.42 -29.37 -19.61
N ARG A 22 1.18 -29.05 -18.56
CA ARG A 22 1.31 -27.66 -18.07
C ARG A 22 1.94 -26.73 -19.10
N HIS A 23 3.03 -27.16 -19.75
CA HIS A 23 3.66 -26.37 -20.79
C HIS A 23 2.67 -26.02 -21.92
N ARG A 24 1.79 -26.98 -22.28
CA ARG A 24 0.84 -26.82 -23.38
C ARG A 24 -0.45 -26.07 -23.03
N PHE A 25 -0.96 -26.22 -21.81
CA PHE A 25 -2.29 -25.72 -21.42
C PHE A 25 -2.25 -24.68 -20.28
N GLY A 26 -1.07 -24.34 -19.76
CA GLY A 26 -0.85 -23.26 -18.79
C GLY A 26 -1.48 -23.50 -17.42
N GLU A 27 -1.97 -22.42 -16.81
CA GLU A 27 -2.50 -22.39 -15.44
C GLU A 27 -3.82 -23.17 -15.25
N ASN A 28 -4.48 -23.54 -16.33
CA ASN A 28 -5.73 -24.29 -16.31
C ASN A 28 -5.56 -25.78 -15.94
N VAL A 29 -4.32 -26.21 -15.67
CA VAL A 29 -3.95 -27.62 -15.42
C VAL A 29 -3.77 -27.88 -13.93
N ARG A 30 -4.48 -28.87 -13.41
CA ARG A 30 -4.34 -29.37 -12.04
C ARG A 30 -4.00 -30.86 -12.03
N ALA A 31 -2.81 -31.20 -11.57
CA ALA A 31 -2.45 -32.59 -11.23
C ALA A 31 -3.09 -32.96 -9.88
N VAL A 32 -3.71 -34.14 -9.80
CA VAL A 32 -4.39 -34.62 -8.59
C VAL A 32 -3.52 -35.65 -7.91
N ASN A 33 -3.09 -35.38 -6.66
CA ASN A 33 -2.29 -36.32 -5.89
C ASN A 33 -3.18 -37.45 -5.33
N GLY A 34 -3.03 -38.67 -5.84
CA GLY A 34 -3.88 -39.85 -5.54
C GLY A 34 -3.69 -40.50 -4.16
N SER A 35 -3.17 -39.79 -3.16
CA SER A 35 -2.84 -40.33 -1.83
C SER A 35 -4.05 -40.74 -0.97
N GLY A 36 -5.29 -40.57 -1.47
CA GLY A 36 -6.54 -40.94 -0.80
C GLY A 36 -7.41 -41.99 -1.52
N GLY A 37 -6.94 -42.55 -2.63
CA GLY A 37 -7.73 -43.42 -3.51
C GLY A 37 -7.96 -42.77 -4.88
N ASP A 38 -7.75 -43.55 -5.95
CA ASP A 38 -7.87 -43.09 -7.34
C ASP A 38 -9.32 -42.70 -7.65
N ASP A 39 -9.68 -41.42 -7.51
CA ASP A 39 -10.95 -40.86 -8.01
C ASP A 39 -11.05 -40.84 -9.55
N GLY A 40 -10.14 -41.55 -10.25
CA GLY A 40 -10.10 -41.67 -11.71
C GLY A 40 -9.60 -40.43 -12.43
N ILE A 41 -8.89 -39.53 -11.73
CA ILE A 41 -8.31 -38.31 -12.28
C ILE A 41 -6.83 -38.28 -11.93
N ASP A 42 -5.96 -38.30 -12.93
CA ASP A 42 -4.54 -38.02 -12.73
C ASP A 42 -4.27 -36.54 -13.02
N ILE A 43 -4.83 -36.01 -14.12
CA ILE A 43 -4.73 -34.59 -14.49
C ILE A 43 -6.11 -34.06 -14.91
N ALA A 44 -6.50 -32.92 -14.36
CA ALA A 44 -7.68 -32.15 -14.72
C ALA A 44 -7.27 -30.87 -15.46
N ILE A 45 -7.97 -30.54 -16.54
CA ILE A 45 -7.77 -29.32 -17.33
C ILE A 45 -9.11 -28.60 -17.45
N THR A 46 -9.15 -27.33 -17.05
CA THR A 46 -10.31 -26.46 -17.29
C THR A 46 -10.18 -25.86 -18.69
N LEU A 47 -11.12 -26.14 -19.57
CA LEU A 47 -11.17 -25.54 -20.91
C LEU A 47 -11.65 -24.09 -20.83
N ASP A 48 -11.38 -23.28 -21.85
CA ASP A 48 -11.70 -21.84 -21.88
C ASP A 48 -13.20 -21.55 -21.69
N ASP A 49 -14.08 -22.51 -22.01
CA ASP A 49 -15.53 -22.42 -21.80
C ASP A 49 -16.00 -22.94 -20.43
N GLY A 50 -15.07 -23.19 -19.51
CA GLY A 50 -15.29 -23.68 -18.15
C GLY A 50 -15.54 -25.19 -18.05
N ARG A 51 -15.52 -25.94 -19.16
CA ARG A 51 -15.74 -27.39 -19.14
C ARG A 51 -14.48 -28.15 -18.72
N LEU A 52 -14.67 -29.30 -18.07
CA LEU A 52 -13.59 -30.14 -17.59
C LEU A 52 -13.10 -31.14 -18.63
N ARG A 53 -11.79 -31.22 -18.84
CA ARG A 53 -11.10 -32.31 -19.54
C ARG A 53 -10.26 -33.10 -18.54
N ILE A 54 -10.40 -34.42 -18.55
CA ILE A 54 -9.65 -35.33 -17.68
C ILE A 54 -8.64 -36.12 -18.51
N LEU A 55 -7.39 -36.15 -18.07
CA LEU A 55 -6.35 -37.03 -18.58
C LEU A 55 -6.09 -38.12 -17.54
N GLN A 56 -6.14 -39.37 -17.99
CA GLN A 56 -5.74 -40.54 -17.22
C GLN A 56 -4.44 -41.10 -17.82
N LEU A 57 -3.39 -41.09 -17.02
CA LEU A 57 -2.09 -41.68 -17.30
C LEU A 57 -2.14 -43.18 -16.99
N LYS A 58 -1.73 -44.01 -17.96
CA LYS A 58 -1.52 -45.44 -17.73
C LYS A 58 -0.20 -45.88 -18.36
N TYR A 59 0.80 -46.13 -17.51
CA TYR A 59 2.10 -46.61 -17.95
C TYR A 59 2.04 -48.09 -18.37
N PHE A 60 1.68 -48.36 -19.62
CA PHE A 60 1.61 -49.69 -20.23
C PHE A 60 2.57 -49.81 -21.42
N PRO A 61 3.89 -49.97 -21.19
CA PRO A 61 4.89 -49.98 -22.26
C PRO A 61 4.70 -51.13 -23.26
N GLU A 62 4.10 -52.25 -22.84
CA GLU A 62 3.79 -53.39 -23.73
C GLU A 62 2.40 -53.30 -24.38
N GLY A 63 1.59 -52.29 -24.05
CA GLY A 63 0.23 -52.11 -24.57
C GLY A 63 -0.88 -52.71 -23.70
N PHE A 64 -2.10 -52.75 -24.23
CA PHE A 64 -3.32 -53.21 -23.54
C PHE A 64 -4.28 -53.95 -24.49
N SER A 65 -3.72 -54.78 -25.37
CA SER A 65 -4.45 -55.67 -26.27
C SER A 65 -5.35 -56.68 -25.51
N SER A 66 -6.08 -57.53 -26.24
CA SER A 66 -6.95 -58.56 -25.64
C SER A 66 -6.20 -59.57 -24.76
N GLU A 67 -4.91 -59.74 -24.99
CA GLU A 67 -4.03 -60.60 -24.17
C GLU A 67 -3.76 -59.98 -22.79
N TRP A 68 -3.97 -58.68 -22.63
CA TRP A 68 -3.74 -57.91 -21.41
C TRP A 68 -5.05 -57.50 -20.73
N GLN A 69 -5.96 -58.46 -20.51
CA GLN A 69 -7.31 -58.18 -19.97
C GLN A 69 -7.32 -57.39 -18.66
N LYS A 70 -6.33 -57.58 -17.79
CA LYS A 70 -6.19 -56.82 -16.54
C LYS A 70 -6.01 -55.31 -16.78
N ARG A 71 -5.21 -54.93 -17.78
CA ARG A 71 -4.98 -53.51 -18.15
C ARG A 71 -6.23 -52.86 -18.72
N ARG A 72 -6.96 -53.58 -19.59
CA ARG A 72 -8.29 -53.13 -20.07
C ARG A 72 -9.27 -52.91 -18.93
N THR A 73 -9.27 -53.79 -17.94
CA THR A 73 -10.12 -53.67 -16.75
C THR A 73 -9.76 -52.42 -15.95
N GLN A 74 -8.46 -52.11 -15.78
CA GLN A 74 -8.01 -50.89 -15.13
C GLN A 74 -8.45 -49.63 -15.89
N ILE A 75 -8.27 -49.58 -17.22
CA ILE A 75 -8.73 -48.45 -18.06
C ILE A 75 -10.23 -48.24 -17.89
N ARG A 76 -11.03 -49.31 -17.93
CA ARG A 76 -12.49 -49.22 -17.76
C ARG A 76 -12.88 -48.68 -16.38
N LYS A 77 -12.22 -49.15 -15.32
CA LYS A 77 -12.47 -48.65 -13.96
C LYS A 77 -12.14 -47.17 -13.82
N SER A 78 -10.97 -46.75 -14.33
CA SER A 78 -10.58 -45.34 -14.35
C SER A 78 -11.57 -44.47 -15.10
N PHE A 79 -12.02 -44.91 -16.29
CA PHE A 79 -13.06 -44.19 -17.04
C PHE A 79 -14.37 -44.08 -16.26
N GLN A 80 -14.84 -45.16 -15.64
CA GLN A 80 -16.08 -45.16 -14.84
C GLN A 80 -15.98 -44.23 -13.62
N ALA A 81 -14.83 -44.19 -12.96
CA ALA A 81 -14.59 -43.27 -11.85
C ALA A 81 -14.58 -41.80 -12.33
N ALA A 82 -13.92 -41.52 -13.46
CA ALA A 82 -13.87 -40.17 -14.04
C ALA A 82 -15.26 -39.61 -14.40
N LEU A 83 -16.23 -40.46 -14.78
CA LEU A 83 -17.59 -40.03 -15.11
C LEU A 83 -18.32 -39.34 -13.95
N ALA A 84 -17.96 -39.64 -12.69
CA ALA A 84 -18.53 -38.98 -11.53
C ALA A 84 -18.29 -37.46 -11.51
N HIS A 85 -17.27 -36.99 -12.23
CA HIS A 85 -16.89 -35.58 -12.33
C HIS A 85 -17.47 -34.88 -13.57
N THR A 86 -18.35 -35.56 -14.33
CA THR A 86 -19.03 -35.02 -15.52
C THR A 86 -18.09 -34.32 -16.52
N PRO A 87 -16.98 -34.95 -16.94
CA PRO A 87 -16.07 -34.33 -17.90
C PRO A 87 -16.73 -34.11 -19.26
N ALA A 88 -16.30 -33.07 -19.97
CA ALA A 88 -16.62 -32.88 -21.39
C ALA A 88 -15.71 -33.73 -22.29
N GLU A 89 -14.45 -33.89 -21.90
CA GLU A 89 -13.48 -34.74 -22.60
C GLU A 89 -12.74 -35.66 -21.62
N TRP A 90 -12.52 -36.92 -22.01
CA TRP A 90 -11.70 -37.87 -21.27
C TRP A 90 -10.62 -38.44 -22.20
N THR A 91 -9.36 -38.31 -21.81
CA THR A 91 -8.20 -38.69 -22.60
C THR A 91 -7.38 -39.76 -21.87
N LEU A 92 -7.14 -40.90 -22.52
CA LEU A 92 -6.16 -41.88 -22.05
C LEU A 92 -4.78 -41.53 -22.58
N VAL A 93 -3.77 -41.45 -21.72
CA VAL A 93 -2.38 -41.20 -22.09
C VAL A 93 -1.54 -42.45 -21.86
N VAL A 94 -0.81 -42.91 -22.87
CA VAL A 94 0.02 -44.14 -22.81
C VAL A 94 1.39 -43.97 -23.48
N PRO A 95 2.44 -44.66 -23.01
CA PRO A 95 3.81 -44.50 -23.49
C PRO A 95 4.09 -45.16 -24.86
N ARG A 96 3.11 -45.84 -25.47
CA ARG A 96 3.30 -46.60 -26.71
C ARG A 96 2.22 -46.25 -27.72
N LEU A 97 2.61 -46.19 -29.00
CA LEU A 97 1.69 -46.11 -30.13
C LEU A 97 0.59 -47.17 -30.03
N CYS A 98 -0.67 -46.73 -29.99
CA CYS A 98 -1.80 -47.62 -29.85
C CYS A 98 -2.08 -48.36 -31.16
N THR A 99 -2.39 -49.65 -31.07
CA THR A 99 -2.90 -50.39 -32.22
C THR A 99 -4.31 -49.92 -32.58
N LYS A 100 -4.73 -50.15 -33.84
CA LYS A 100 -6.11 -49.86 -34.30
C LYS A 100 -7.19 -50.46 -33.38
N TRP A 101 -6.94 -51.65 -32.83
CA TRP A 101 -7.86 -52.33 -31.93
C TRP A 101 -7.90 -51.73 -30.53
N GLU A 102 -6.79 -51.19 -30.04
CA GLU A 102 -6.71 -50.48 -28.77
C GLU A 102 -7.41 -49.12 -28.84
N HIS A 103 -7.19 -48.35 -29.91
CA HIS A 103 -7.98 -47.14 -30.17
C HIS A 103 -9.48 -47.44 -30.23
N LYS A 104 -9.87 -48.48 -30.99
CA LYS A 104 -11.28 -48.89 -31.07
C LYS A 104 -11.83 -49.33 -29.71
N TYR A 105 -11.02 -49.98 -28.87
CA TYR A 105 -11.43 -50.36 -27.52
C TYR A 105 -11.72 -49.12 -26.65
N VAL A 106 -10.82 -48.14 -26.65
CA VAL A 106 -10.96 -46.92 -25.83
C VAL A 106 -12.13 -46.06 -26.32
N ALA A 107 -12.25 -45.84 -27.63
CA ALA A 107 -13.34 -45.07 -28.23
C ALA A 107 -14.74 -45.67 -27.97
N ASN A 108 -14.83 -46.98 -27.67
CA ASN A 108 -16.09 -47.66 -27.38
C ASN A 108 -16.37 -47.84 -25.87
N LEU A 109 -15.61 -47.19 -24.97
CA LEU A 109 -15.83 -47.32 -23.52
C LEU A 109 -17.21 -46.84 -23.07
N ASN A 110 -17.77 -45.81 -23.72
CA ASN A 110 -19.12 -45.29 -23.48
C ASN A 110 -20.22 -45.97 -24.32
N LYS A 111 -19.88 -46.99 -25.13
CA LYS A 111 -20.82 -47.68 -26.03
C LYS A 111 -21.63 -46.76 -26.97
N GLY A 112 -21.13 -45.56 -27.27
CA GLY A 112 -21.83 -44.58 -28.12
C GLY A 112 -22.83 -43.67 -27.39
N GLU A 113 -22.88 -43.69 -26.06
CA GLU A 113 -23.61 -42.70 -25.26
C GLU A 113 -22.87 -41.33 -25.28
N VAL A 114 -23.62 -40.22 -25.25
CA VAL A 114 -23.06 -38.85 -25.20
C VAL A 114 -22.77 -38.47 -23.73
N PRO A 115 -22.05 -37.37 -23.43
CA PRO A 115 -20.58 -37.19 -23.21
C PRO A 115 -19.93 -38.13 -22.16
N PRO A 116 -18.59 -38.15 -22.00
CA PRO A 116 -17.55 -37.28 -22.60
C PRO A 116 -17.10 -37.70 -24.00
N LYS A 117 -16.47 -36.78 -24.73
CA LYS A 117 -15.65 -37.12 -25.90
C LYS A 117 -14.41 -37.89 -25.44
N ILE A 118 -14.20 -39.08 -26.01
CA ILE A 118 -13.11 -39.99 -25.62
C ILE A 118 -11.98 -39.89 -26.63
N THR A 119 -10.77 -39.59 -26.16
CA THR A 119 -9.56 -39.54 -26.99
C THR A 119 -8.43 -40.37 -26.40
N VAL A 120 -7.41 -40.62 -27.21
CA VAL A 120 -6.16 -41.25 -26.78
C VAL A 120 -5.03 -40.32 -27.18
N VAL A 121 -4.05 -40.18 -26.30
CA VAL A 121 -2.74 -39.58 -26.57
C VAL A 121 -1.74 -40.70 -26.41
N ASP A 122 -1.08 -41.06 -27.50
CA ASP A 122 -0.08 -42.12 -27.49
C ASP A 122 1.30 -41.60 -27.85
N ARG A 123 2.27 -42.50 -28.06
CA ARG A 123 3.66 -42.14 -28.34
C ARG A 123 3.79 -41.08 -29.44
N ASP A 124 3.04 -41.19 -30.55
CA ASP A 124 3.21 -40.26 -31.66
C ASP A 124 2.72 -38.84 -31.28
N ASP A 125 1.64 -38.74 -30.49
CA ASP A 125 1.18 -37.48 -29.92
C ASP A 125 2.17 -36.93 -28.88
N LEU A 126 2.72 -37.80 -28.02
CA LEU A 126 3.69 -37.43 -26.99
C LEU A 126 5.01 -36.94 -27.59
N ASP A 127 5.49 -37.57 -28.66
CA ASP A 127 6.67 -37.12 -29.40
C ASP A 127 6.43 -35.74 -30.02
N ALA A 128 5.21 -35.47 -30.52
CA ALA A 128 4.83 -34.15 -31.01
C ALA A 128 4.78 -33.11 -29.88
N TRP A 129 4.25 -33.47 -28.71
CA TRP A 129 4.24 -32.57 -27.54
C TRP A 129 5.65 -32.27 -27.03
N MET A 130 6.55 -33.24 -27.05
CA MET A 130 7.96 -33.03 -26.68
C MET A 130 8.70 -32.12 -27.65
N ALA A 131 8.40 -32.21 -28.95
CA ALA A 131 9.00 -31.32 -29.94
C ALA A 131 8.69 -29.83 -29.68
N ASP A 132 7.52 -29.55 -29.10
CA ASP A 132 7.11 -28.20 -28.68
C ASP A 132 7.77 -27.76 -27.34
N ALA A 133 8.37 -28.69 -26.58
CA ALA A 133 8.89 -28.46 -25.22
C ALA A 133 10.38 -28.88 -25.05
N PRO A 134 11.32 -28.19 -25.70
CA PRO A 134 12.71 -28.62 -25.80
C PRO A 134 13.46 -28.72 -24.46
N SER A 135 13.10 -27.91 -23.44
CA SER A 135 13.70 -27.99 -22.11
C SER A 135 13.26 -29.25 -21.34
N ILE A 136 12.03 -29.71 -21.53
CA ILE A 136 11.53 -30.97 -20.97
C ILE A 136 12.19 -32.15 -21.70
N ASP A 137 12.35 -32.06 -23.02
CA ASP A 137 13.08 -33.05 -23.81
C ASP A 137 14.52 -33.23 -23.35
N ALA A 138 15.25 -32.12 -23.18
CA ALA A 138 16.60 -32.12 -22.65
C ALA A 138 16.67 -32.74 -21.25
N TYR A 139 15.73 -32.42 -20.36
CA TYR A 139 15.67 -33.01 -19.02
C TYR A 139 15.47 -34.53 -19.06
N VAL A 140 14.51 -35.02 -19.85
CA VAL A 140 14.17 -36.45 -19.94
C VAL A 140 15.30 -37.27 -20.55
N GLN A 141 15.98 -36.71 -21.55
CA GLN A 141 17.11 -37.36 -22.23
C GLN A 141 18.43 -37.22 -21.47
N ARG A 142 18.43 -36.53 -20.33
CA ARG A 142 19.63 -36.30 -19.52
C ARG A 142 20.09 -37.62 -18.90
N THR A 143 21.20 -38.13 -19.43
CA THR A 143 21.93 -39.28 -18.90
C THR A 143 23.38 -38.88 -18.69
N ALA A 144 24.12 -39.61 -17.86
CA ALA A 144 25.56 -39.37 -17.68
C ALA A 144 26.34 -39.29 -19.01
N THR A 145 25.87 -39.97 -20.07
CA THR A 145 26.53 -39.95 -21.39
C THR A 145 26.15 -38.72 -22.22
N THR A 146 24.90 -38.25 -22.14
CA THR A 146 24.45 -37.02 -22.80
C THR A 146 25.09 -35.80 -22.14
N GLU A 147 25.12 -35.75 -20.81
CA GLU A 147 25.79 -34.69 -20.04
C GLU A 147 27.28 -34.57 -20.39
N LEU A 148 28.01 -35.68 -20.44
CA LEU A 148 29.44 -35.66 -20.80
C LEU A 148 29.69 -35.16 -22.23
N ARG A 149 28.77 -35.42 -23.17
CA ARG A 149 28.89 -34.90 -24.55
C ARG A 149 28.60 -33.41 -24.63
N GLU A 150 27.56 -32.94 -23.94
CA GLU A 150 27.22 -31.52 -23.88
C GLU A 150 28.34 -30.74 -23.21
N MET A 151 28.83 -31.20 -22.04
CA MET A 151 29.99 -30.63 -21.37
C MET A 151 31.23 -30.60 -22.27
N ALA A 152 31.52 -31.66 -23.05
CA ALA A 152 32.65 -31.68 -23.98
C ALA A 152 32.48 -30.70 -25.15
N ARG A 153 31.24 -30.52 -25.64
CA ARG A 153 30.90 -29.55 -26.69
C ARG A 153 31.05 -28.11 -26.19
N ASP A 154 30.63 -27.84 -24.96
CA ASP A 154 30.65 -26.49 -24.39
C ASP A 154 32.04 -26.09 -23.91
N PHE A 155 32.81 -27.02 -23.34
CA PHE A 155 34.24 -26.81 -23.01
C PHE A 155 35.07 -26.38 -24.24
N SER A 156 34.71 -26.87 -25.42
CA SER A 156 35.35 -26.46 -26.68
C SER A 156 34.94 -25.06 -27.13
N GLN A 157 33.75 -24.58 -26.73
CA GLN A 157 33.24 -23.24 -27.04
C GLN A 157 33.73 -22.17 -26.05
N GLU A 158 33.97 -22.52 -24.78
CA GLU A 158 34.52 -21.60 -23.76
C GLU A 158 35.92 -21.07 -24.13
N ARG A 159 36.71 -21.87 -24.85
CA ARG A 159 38.05 -21.51 -25.34
C ARG A 159 38.07 -20.89 -26.74
N ALA A 160 36.96 -20.95 -27.47
CA ALA A 160 36.89 -20.40 -28.81
C ALA A 160 36.75 -18.87 -28.75
N ALA A 161 37.64 -18.15 -29.45
CA ALA A 161 37.56 -16.70 -29.60
C ALA A 161 36.15 -16.27 -30.03
N LEU A 162 35.67 -15.12 -29.55
CA LEU A 162 34.39 -14.52 -29.94
C LEU A 162 34.49 -13.94 -31.37
N LEU A 163 34.69 -14.82 -32.35
CA LEU A 163 34.90 -14.46 -33.75
C LEU A 163 33.69 -13.71 -34.35
N ASP A 164 32.49 -13.97 -33.83
CA ASP A 164 31.23 -13.32 -34.24
C ASP A 164 30.83 -12.16 -33.31
N GLY A 165 31.75 -11.65 -32.49
CA GLY A 165 31.54 -10.50 -31.60
C GLY A 165 30.38 -10.68 -30.61
N ILE A 166 29.57 -9.63 -30.44
CA ILE A 166 28.46 -9.58 -29.47
C ILE A 166 27.36 -10.58 -29.80
N SER A 167 27.05 -10.81 -31.07
CA SER A 167 26.04 -11.79 -31.48
C SER A 167 26.45 -13.22 -31.12
N GLY A 168 27.75 -13.54 -31.28
CA GLY A 168 28.31 -14.82 -30.84
C GLY A 168 28.24 -14.98 -29.32
N LEU A 169 28.47 -13.91 -28.56
CA LEU A 169 28.31 -13.91 -27.11
C LEU A 169 26.85 -14.13 -26.70
N ALA A 170 25.90 -13.41 -27.30
CA ALA A 170 24.47 -13.54 -27.00
C ALA A 170 23.96 -14.96 -27.28
N ALA A 171 24.37 -15.56 -28.40
CA ALA A 171 24.02 -16.94 -28.72
C ALA A 171 24.57 -17.93 -27.69
N ARG A 172 25.81 -17.74 -27.21
CA ARG A 172 26.40 -18.57 -26.16
C ARG A 172 25.68 -18.42 -24.82
N VAL A 173 25.35 -17.19 -24.43
CA VAL A 173 24.57 -16.94 -23.19
C VAL A 173 23.19 -17.58 -23.29
N GLY A 174 22.51 -17.46 -24.43
CA GLY A 174 21.21 -18.10 -24.65
C GLY A 174 21.27 -19.65 -24.64
N ASN A 175 22.32 -20.23 -25.23
CA ASN A 175 22.55 -21.68 -25.17
C ASN A 175 22.83 -22.15 -23.75
N LEU A 176 23.66 -21.41 -23.00
CA LEU A 176 23.94 -21.71 -21.61
C LEU A 176 22.66 -21.62 -20.76
N GLY A 177 21.85 -20.56 -20.95
CA GLY A 177 20.53 -20.45 -20.32
C GLY A 177 19.63 -21.65 -20.61
N SER A 178 19.61 -22.12 -21.86
CA SER A 178 18.82 -23.29 -22.25
C SER A 178 19.27 -24.58 -21.56
N ILE A 179 20.58 -24.74 -21.33
CA ILE A 179 21.14 -25.88 -20.61
C ILE A 179 20.77 -25.82 -19.12
N VAL A 180 20.88 -24.64 -18.51
CA VAL A 180 20.56 -24.48 -17.08
C VAL A 180 19.05 -24.66 -16.85
N ASP A 181 18.20 -24.13 -17.74
CA ASP A 181 16.75 -24.37 -17.69
C ASP A 181 16.38 -25.85 -17.88
N ALA A 182 17.25 -26.71 -18.41
CA ALA A 182 17.00 -28.15 -18.52
C ALA A 182 17.41 -28.95 -17.26
N VAL A 183 17.92 -28.28 -16.22
CA VAL A 183 18.38 -28.94 -14.97
C VAL A 183 17.21 -29.43 -14.11
N ASP A 184 16.10 -28.70 -14.11
CA ASP A 184 14.95 -28.99 -13.25
C ASP A 184 13.63 -28.76 -14.00
N LEU A 185 12.57 -29.50 -13.67
CA LEU A 185 11.27 -29.38 -14.33
C LEU A 185 10.44 -28.19 -13.82
N ASP A 186 10.65 -27.78 -12.57
CA ASP A 186 9.84 -26.80 -11.86
C ASP A 186 10.52 -25.42 -11.81
N TRP A 187 11.85 -25.38 -11.86
CA TRP A 187 12.66 -24.16 -11.72
C TRP A 187 13.49 -23.83 -12.96
N ALA A 188 13.62 -22.53 -13.22
CA ALA A 188 14.50 -21.93 -14.23
C ALA A 188 15.57 -21.08 -13.53
N VAL A 189 16.71 -20.87 -14.20
CA VAL A 189 17.83 -20.12 -13.64
C VAL A 189 18.28 -19.07 -14.63
N ASP A 190 18.10 -17.82 -14.24
CA ASP A 190 18.65 -16.69 -14.95
C ASP A 190 19.99 -16.32 -14.32
N PHE A 191 20.96 -15.88 -15.13
CA PHE A 191 22.25 -15.44 -14.65
C PHE A 191 22.72 -14.18 -15.38
N SER A 192 23.46 -13.34 -14.68
CA SER A 192 24.08 -12.15 -15.26
C SER A 192 25.47 -11.94 -14.67
N ARG A 193 26.32 -11.19 -15.39
CA ARG A 193 27.65 -10.80 -14.90
C ARG A 193 27.78 -9.29 -14.95
N ILE A 194 28.16 -8.68 -13.83
CA ILE A 194 28.46 -7.25 -13.70
C ILE A 194 29.86 -7.13 -13.10
N GLY A 195 30.84 -6.69 -13.90
CA GLY A 195 32.25 -6.69 -13.48
C GLY A 195 32.74 -8.12 -13.21
N ASP A 196 33.19 -8.37 -11.98
CA ASP A 196 33.62 -9.70 -11.52
C ASP A 196 32.52 -10.45 -10.74
N ASP A 197 31.37 -9.82 -10.53
CA ASP A 197 30.25 -10.41 -9.82
C ASP A 197 29.35 -11.19 -10.78
N THR A 198 28.91 -12.37 -10.32
CA THR A 198 27.91 -13.19 -11.01
C THR A 198 26.64 -13.20 -10.18
N GLN A 199 25.54 -12.77 -10.78
CA GLN A 199 24.20 -12.85 -10.19
C GLN A 199 23.49 -14.08 -10.73
N ILE A 200 22.90 -14.87 -9.84
CA ILE A 200 22.09 -16.04 -10.18
C ILE A 200 20.70 -15.80 -9.58
N VAL A 201 19.66 -15.94 -10.41
CA VAL A 201 18.26 -15.78 -10.02
C VAL A 201 17.53 -17.08 -10.33
N ILE A 202 16.96 -17.71 -9.31
CA ILE A 202 16.15 -18.91 -9.45
C ILE A 202 14.68 -18.48 -9.46
N ARG A 203 13.95 -18.80 -10.53
CA ARG A 203 12.52 -18.45 -10.67
C ARG A 203 11.68 -19.68 -11.01
N PRO A 204 10.41 -19.72 -10.56
CA PRO A 204 9.53 -20.81 -10.92
C PRO A 204 9.19 -20.75 -12.42
N LYS A 205 9.06 -21.91 -13.06
CA LYS A 205 8.60 -22.02 -14.45
C LYS A 205 7.08 -21.87 -14.60
N ASP A 206 6.35 -22.19 -13.52
CA ASP A 206 4.90 -22.02 -13.42
C ASP A 206 4.49 -21.70 -11.98
N ALA A 207 3.26 -21.20 -11.78
CA ALA A 207 2.77 -20.74 -10.48
C ALA A 207 2.75 -21.82 -9.38
N ASP A 208 2.64 -23.10 -9.73
CA ASP A 208 2.57 -24.20 -8.77
C ASP A 208 3.93 -24.85 -8.48
N ALA A 209 5.00 -24.50 -9.22
CA ALA A 209 6.34 -25.04 -9.02
C ALA A 209 6.81 -25.00 -7.55
N PRO A 210 6.64 -23.88 -6.79
CA PRO A 210 7.07 -23.82 -5.38
C PRO A 210 6.35 -24.80 -4.44
N ARG A 211 5.16 -25.29 -4.81
CA ARG A 211 4.43 -26.29 -4.01
C ARG A 211 4.91 -27.71 -4.28
N ARG A 212 5.30 -28.01 -5.52
CA ARG A 212 5.76 -29.35 -5.93
C ARG A 212 7.21 -29.61 -5.56
N SER A 213 8.04 -28.59 -5.74
CA SER A 213 9.48 -28.64 -5.53
C SER A 213 9.90 -27.43 -4.69
N PRO A 214 9.57 -27.41 -3.38
CA PRO A 214 9.83 -26.25 -2.54
C PRO A 214 11.34 -26.03 -2.35
N ILE A 215 11.77 -24.77 -2.50
CA ILE A 215 13.10 -24.31 -2.09
C ILE A 215 12.97 -23.65 -0.72
N GLY A 216 13.67 -24.20 0.26
CA GLY A 216 13.84 -23.62 1.59
C GLY A 216 15.23 -23.04 1.74
N PHE A 217 15.40 -22.11 2.67
CA PHE A 217 16.72 -21.63 3.08
C PHE A 217 16.77 -21.47 4.60
N THR A 218 17.96 -21.69 5.16
CA THR A 218 18.27 -21.51 6.57
C THR A 218 19.48 -20.59 6.68
N VAL A 219 19.35 -19.54 7.48
CA VAL A 219 20.44 -18.60 7.78
C VAL A 219 20.82 -18.76 9.24
N GLY A 220 22.05 -19.19 9.49
CA GLY A 220 22.62 -19.17 10.83
C GLY A 220 23.14 -17.77 11.13
N ILE A 221 22.56 -17.11 12.13
CA ILE A 221 23.02 -15.80 12.63
C ILE A 221 23.79 -15.99 13.94
N GLY A 222 24.80 -15.15 14.17
CA GLY A 222 25.48 -15.05 15.47
C GLY A 222 24.59 -14.45 16.55
N GLU A 223 25.12 -14.35 17.77
CA GLU A 223 24.46 -13.59 18.84
C GLU A 223 24.33 -12.12 18.42
N LEU A 224 23.11 -11.60 18.49
CA LEU A 224 22.80 -10.20 18.26
C LEU A 224 22.94 -9.48 19.61
N GLY A 225 23.97 -8.65 19.76
CA GLY A 225 24.13 -7.77 20.91
C GLY A 225 23.19 -6.57 20.88
N ASP A 226 23.27 -5.72 21.89
CA ASP A 226 22.44 -4.51 22.02
C ASP A 226 22.57 -3.57 20.80
N GLU A 227 23.72 -3.57 20.14
CA GLU A 227 24.01 -2.84 18.90
C GLU A 227 23.15 -3.28 17.70
N HIS A 228 22.52 -4.46 17.77
CA HIS A 228 21.69 -5.03 16.71
C HIS A 228 20.19 -5.08 17.09
N THR A 229 19.78 -4.32 18.10
CA THR A 229 18.37 -4.28 18.56
C THR A 229 17.39 -3.98 17.42
N GLU A 230 17.67 -2.98 16.57
CA GLU A 230 16.81 -2.63 15.43
C GLU A 230 16.71 -3.79 14.41
N LEU A 231 17.84 -4.44 14.10
CA LEU A 231 17.87 -5.60 13.21
C LEU A 231 17.04 -6.76 13.77
N GLN A 232 17.14 -7.02 15.08
CA GLN A 232 16.34 -8.04 15.75
C GLN A 232 14.84 -7.72 15.65
N GLN A 233 14.45 -6.46 15.85
CA GLN A 233 13.05 -6.04 15.72
C GLN A 233 12.54 -6.20 14.29
N SER A 234 13.28 -5.73 13.29
CA SER A 234 12.89 -5.86 11.88
C SER A 234 12.83 -7.32 11.44
N LEU A 235 13.79 -8.17 11.86
CA LEU A 235 13.74 -9.61 11.61
C LEU A 235 12.47 -10.25 12.17
N MET A 236 12.14 -9.98 13.43
CA MET A 236 10.96 -10.55 14.08
C MET A 236 9.65 -10.06 13.44
N ARG A 237 9.56 -8.76 13.11
CA ARG A 237 8.38 -8.18 12.45
C ARG A 237 8.18 -8.72 11.04
N THR A 238 9.24 -8.71 10.21
CA THR A 238 9.15 -9.15 8.82
C THR A 238 8.91 -10.64 8.71
N ILE A 239 9.59 -11.48 9.50
CA ILE A 239 9.36 -12.94 9.43
C ILE A 239 8.01 -13.31 10.06
N GLY A 240 7.63 -12.65 11.17
CA GLY A 240 6.40 -12.95 11.89
C GLY A 240 5.12 -12.55 11.15
N TYR A 241 5.09 -11.34 10.58
CA TYR A 241 3.90 -10.76 9.93
C TYR A 241 4.06 -10.59 8.41
N ALA A 242 5.21 -10.93 7.82
CA ALA A 242 5.49 -10.79 6.38
C ALA A 242 5.33 -9.36 5.86
N THR A 243 5.83 -8.34 6.57
CA THR A 243 5.80 -6.93 6.12
C THR A 243 6.61 -6.73 4.83
N SER A 244 6.36 -5.64 4.10
CA SER A 244 7.07 -5.31 2.85
C SER A 244 8.53 -4.87 3.07
N GLU A 245 8.92 -4.66 4.33
CA GLU A 245 10.25 -4.19 4.72
C GLU A 245 11.33 -5.18 4.29
N THR A 246 12.35 -4.68 3.59
CA THR A 246 13.57 -5.44 3.28
C THR A 246 14.45 -5.52 4.52
N VAL A 247 14.62 -6.72 5.05
CA VAL A 247 15.54 -6.94 6.18
C VAL A 247 16.90 -7.33 5.65
N ARG A 248 17.89 -6.47 5.90
CA ARG A 248 19.29 -6.71 5.53
C ARG A 248 20.09 -7.20 6.73
N ILE A 249 20.48 -8.47 6.70
CA ILE A 249 21.38 -9.09 7.67
C ILE A 249 22.82 -8.93 7.14
N PRO A 250 23.68 -8.16 7.82
CA PRO A 250 25.03 -7.91 7.34
C PRO A 250 25.92 -9.15 7.47
N GLN A 251 26.96 -9.24 6.62
CA GLN A 251 27.80 -10.44 6.50
C GLN A 251 28.53 -10.82 7.80
N ASP A 252 28.89 -9.86 8.63
CA ASP A 252 29.57 -10.06 9.91
C ASP A 252 28.71 -10.81 10.95
N VAL A 253 27.38 -10.71 10.82
CA VAL A 253 26.40 -11.42 11.64
C VAL A 253 26.11 -12.82 11.09
N VAL A 254 26.20 -13.02 9.78
CA VAL A 254 25.86 -14.28 9.11
C VAL A 254 26.98 -15.32 9.31
N ARG A 255 26.63 -16.47 9.88
CA ARG A 255 27.55 -17.59 10.14
C ARG A 255 27.43 -18.69 9.09
N SER A 256 26.24 -18.92 8.56
CA SER A 256 26.00 -19.93 7.54
C SER A 256 24.77 -19.60 6.71
N VAL A 257 24.78 -20.00 5.44
CA VAL A 257 23.62 -19.99 4.55
C VAL A 257 23.50 -21.38 3.95
N ARG A 258 22.33 -21.99 4.12
CA ARG A 258 22.02 -23.31 3.56
C ARG A 258 20.71 -23.25 2.79
N PHE A 259 20.69 -23.86 1.62
CA PHE A 259 19.47 -24.09 0.87
C PHE A 259 19.08 -25.57 0.92
N ASP A 260 17.78 -25.83 1.02
CA ASP A 260 17.17 -27.15 0.92
C ASP A 260 16.23 -27.15 -0.30
N GLY A 261 16.10 -28.28 -1.00
CA GLY A 261 15.29 -28.38 -2.21
C GLY A 261 15.94 -29.27 -3.28
N PRO A 262 15.74 -28.95 -4.58
CA PRO A 262 16.39 -29.64 -5.69
C PRO A 262 17.91 -29.66 -5.58
N GLU A 263 18.53 -30.74 -6.07
CA GLU A 263 19.98 -30.98 -5.96
C GLU A 263 20.83 -29.85 -6.54
N PHE A 264 20.35 -29.13 -7.56
CA PHE A 264 21.09 -28.05 -8.19
C PHE A 264 21.20 -26.76 -7.34
N VAL A 265 20.35 -26.61 -6.31
CA VAL A 265 20.34 -25.47 -5.37
C VAL A 265 20.71 -25.92 -3.96
N ALA A 266 20.42 -27.17 -3.60
CA ALA A 266 20.63 -27.65 -2.25
C ALA A 266 22.13 -27.67 -1.90
N GLY A 267 22.47 -27.11 -0.74
CA GLY A 267 23.86 -27.04 -0.32
C GLY A 267 24.16 -25.94 0.67
N ASN A 268 25.43 -25.89 1.08
CA ASN A 268 25.96 -24.82 1.93
C ASN A 268 26.64 -23.78 1.04
N TYR A 269 26.29 -22.52 1.27
CA TYR A 269 26.85 -21.38 0.55
C TYR A 269 27.72 -20.54 1.49
N PRO A 270 28.74 -19.85 0.96
CA PRO A 270 29.57 -18.96 1.76
C PRO A 270 28.72 -17.91 2.51
N PRO A 271 29.09 -17.54 3.75
CA PRO A 271 28.45 -16.45 4.46
C PRO A 271 28.57 -15.14 3.69
N GLY A 272 27.46 -14.44 3.54
CA GLY A 272 27.36 -13.17 2.83
C GLY A 272 26.28 -12.29 3.47
N THR A 273 26.09 -11.09 2.91
CA THR A 273 24.92 -10.28 3.27
C THR A 273 23.67 -11.01 2.82
N VAL A 274 22.68 -11.13 3.70
CA VAL A 274 21.37 -11.73 3.38
C VAL A 274 20.33 -10.63 3.39
N GLU A 275 19.59 -10.49 2.29
CA GLU A 275 18.45 -9.60 2.20
C GLU A 275 17.18 -10.44 2.09
N ILE A 276 16.27 -10.25 3.05
CA ILE A 276 14.96 -10.91 3.09
C ILE A 276 13.92 -9.89 2.64
N VAL A 277 13.24 -10.20 1.53
CA VAL A 277 12.16 -9.38 0.99
C VAL A 277 10.90 -10.24 0.93
N SER A 278 9.84 -9.79 1.60
CA SER A 278 8.52 -10.39 1.44
C SER A 278 7.86 -9.80 0.20
N GLY A 279 7.85 -10.56 -0.90
CA GLY A 279 7.05 -10.17 -2.06
C GLY A 279 5.54 -10.14 -1.72
N PRO A 280 4.74 -9.33 -2.41
CA PRO A 280 3.30 -9.28 -2.15
C PRO A 280 2.68 -10.59 -2.65
N ARG A 281 1.92 -11.27 -1.78
CA ARG A 281 1.50 -12.67 -2.00
C ARG A 281 0.00 -12.88 -2.13
N LEU A 282 -0.79 -11.82 -2.12
CA LEU A 282 -2.25 -11.93 -2.15
C LEU A 282 -2.87 -11.23 -3.37
N PRO A 283 -3.99 -11.75 -3.91
CA PRO A 283 -4.79 -11.08 -4.95
C PRO A 283 -5.44 -9.76 -4.46
N ALA A 284 -5.20 -9.38 -3.21
CA ALA A 284 -5.69 -8.17 -2.57
C ALA A 284 -4.96 -6.88 -2.99
N ILE A 285 -3.82 -6.98 -3.67
CA ILE A 285 -3.09 -5.80 -4.18
C ILE A 285 -4.04 -4.97 -5.07
N ASN A 286 -3.99 -3.65 -4.92
CA ASN A 286 -4.85 -2.66 -5.59
C ASN A 286 -6.34 -2.69 -5.20
N GLN A 287 -6.77 -3.61 -4.33
CA GLN A 287 -8.13 -3.57 -3.78
C GLN A 287 -8.27 -2.41 -2.79
N VAL A 288 -9.53 -2.01 -2.55
CA VAL A 288 -9.86 -0.92 -1.63
C VAL A 288 -9.85 -1.46 -0.20
N LEU A 289 -9.05 -0.83 0.64
CA LEU A 289 -9.08 -0.99 2.09
C LEU A 289 -9.90 0.14 2.69
N GLU A 290 -11.00 -0.17 3.36
CA GLU A 290 -11.78 0.79 4.13
C GLU A 290 -11.39 0.68 5.61
N LEU A 291 -11.00 1.81 6.21
CA LEU A 291 -10.76 1.95 7.64
C LEU A 291 -11.88 2.76 8.28
N ARG A 292 -12.63 2.15 9.19
CA ARG A 292 -13.69 2.82 9.96
C ARG A 292 -13.23 3.06 11.39
N ALA A 293 -13.34 4.32 11.81
CA ALA A 293 -13.01 4.77 13.15
C ALA A 293 -14.27 4.98 13.98
N PHE A 294 -14.29 4.41 15.19
CA PHE A 294 -15.41 4.52 16.12
C PHE A 294 -14.95 5.12 17.45
N GLN A 295 -15.82 5.93 18.04
CA GLN A 295 -15.68 6.48 19.39
C GLN A 295 -17.00 6.29 20.14
N ASP A 296 -16.95 5.74 21.35
CA ASP A 296 -18.14 5.42 22.16
C ASP A 296 -19.22 4.62 21.39
N GLY A 297 -18.78 3.76 20.46
CA GLY A 297 -19.66 2.96 19.60
C GLY A 297 -20.29 3.69 18.41
N THR A 298 -20.02 4.98 18.24
CA THR A 298 -20.46 5.79 17.10
C THR A 298 -19.39 5.84 16.02
N LEU A 299 -19.76 5.68 14.76
CA LEU A 299 -18.85 5.87 13.63
C LEU A 299 -18.51 7.36 13.50
N ILE A 300 -17.24 7.72 13.69
CA ILE A 300 -16.76 9.12 13.60
C ILE A 300 -16.14 9.42 12.25
N ALA A 301 -15.56 8.43 11.56
CA ALA A 301 -15.01 8.58 10.21
C ALA A 301 -14.88 7.25 9.47
N SER A 302 -14.85 7.33 8.14
CA SER A 302 -14.45 6.23 7.26
C SER A 302 -13.47 6.75 6.21
N TYR A 303 -12.39 6.01 5.99
CA TYR A 303 -11.34 6.35 5.04
C TYR A 303 -11.11 5.19 4.07
N GLU A 304 -10.91 5.52 2.80
CA GLU A 304 -10.59 4.54 1.76
C GLU A 304 -9.13 4.70 1.32
N GLY A 305 -8.44 3.57 1.23
CA GLY A 305 -7.06 3.47 0.78
C GLY A 305 -6.88 2.34 -0.22
N ARG A 306 -5.69 2.26 -0.84
CA ARG A 306 -5.33 1.21 -1.79
C ARG A 306 -4.29 0.29 -1.19
N ILE A 307 -4.57 -1.01 -1.20
CA ILE A 307 -3.62 -2.02 -0.70
C ILE A 307 -2.40 -2.07 -1.61
N THR A 308 -1.22 -1.81 -1.05
CA THR A 308 0.07 -1.89 -1.73
C THR A 308 0.78 -3.21 -1.43
N HIS A 309 0.57 -3.78 -0.24
CA HIS A 309 1.13 -5.06 0.17
C HIS A 309 0.15 -5.84 1.03
N ALA A 310 0.10 -7.15 0.83
CA ALA A 310 -0.63 -8.05 1.71
C ALA A 310 0.02 -9.43 1.65
N ALA A 311 0.43 -9.94 2.82
CA ALA A 311 1.10 -11.23 2.90
C ALA A 311 0.85 -11.92 4.26
N PRO A 312 0.69 -13.26 4.26
CA PRO A 312 0.68 -14.04 5.48
C PRO A 312 2.12 -14.33 5.94
N GLY A 313 2.39 -14.10 7.22
CA GLY A 313 3.57 -14.53 7.97
C GLY A 313 3.26 -15.71 8.90
N SER A 314 4.26 -16.10 9.71
CA SER A 314 4.19 -17.28 10.59
C SER A 314 3.32 -17.06 11.84
N ILE A 315 3.19 -15.83 12.31
CA ILE A 315 2.45 -15.46 13.53
C ILE A 315 1.12 -14.76 13.17
N GLY A 316 1.11 -14.06 12.04
CA GLY A 316 -0.06 -13.33 11.55
C GLY A 316 0.11 -12.98 10.08
N GLY A 317 -0.60 -11.97 9.61
CA GLY A 317 -0.38 -11.34 8.32
C GLY A 317 -0.20 -9.84 8.45
N SER A 318 0.29 -9.21 7.39
CA SER A 318 0.35 -7.77 7.25
C SER A 318 -0.47 -7.31 6.07
N ILE A 319 -1.05 -6.11 6.21
CA ILE A 319 -1.67 -5.36 5.14
C ILE A 319 -1.11 -3.97 5.18
N GLU A 320 -0.61 -3.50 4.05
CA GLU A 320 -0.11 -2.15 3.88
C GLU A 320 -0.95 -1.48 2.79
N ALA A 321 -1.36 -0.25 3.06
CA ALA A 321 -2.18 0.51 2.15
C ALA A 321 -1.84 2.00 2.21
N THR A 322 -2.04 2.66 1.08
CA THR A 322 -1.88 4.11 0.94
C THR A 322 -3.23 4.80 1.02
N PHE A 323 -3.31 5.86 1.82
CA PHE A 323 -4.46 6.73 2.00
C PHE A 323 -4.13 8.15 1.57
N CYS A 324 -5.12 9.04 1.53
CA CYS A 324 -4.94 10.47 1.29
C CYS A 324 -4.18 10.77 -0.01
N GLY A 325 -4.44 10.03 -1.09
CA GLY A 325 -3.75 10.20 -2.37
C GLY A 325 -2.31 9.69 -2.42
N GLY A 326 -1.87 8.90 -1.44
CA GLY A 326 -0.49 8.39 -1.37
C GLY A 326 0.34 8.97 -0.22
N HIS A 327 -0.23 9.91 0.54
CA HIS A 327 0.48 10.71 1.54
C HIS A 327 0.38 10.16 2.98
N LEU A 328 -0.37 9.08 3.18
CA LEU A 328 -0.46 8.35 4.44
C LEU A 328 -0.31 6.86 4.18
N ASN A 329 0.80 6.28 4.63
CA ASN A 329 1.02 4.84 4.58
C ASN A 329 0.56 4.22 5.89
N VAL A 330 -0.33 3.23 5.79
CA VAL A 330 -0.88 2.51 6.93
C VAL A 330 -0.45 1.05 6.83
N ARG A 331 0.20 0.53 7.87
CA ARG A 331 0.55 -0.88 8.01
C ARG A 331 -0.22 -1.50 9.16
N LEU A 332 -1.02 -2.50 8.87
CA LEU A 332 -1.76 -3.31 9.84
C LEU A 332 -1.03 -4.63 10.06
N ARG A 333 -0.75 -4.98 11.31
CA ARG A 333 -0.27 -6.30 11.74
C ARG A 333 -1.40 -7.06 12.42
N VAL A 334 -1.84 -8.16 11.81
CA VAL A 334 -3.01 -8.94 12.25
C VAL A 334 -2.59 -10.36 12.62
N PRO A 335 -2.65 -10.78 13.89
CA PRO A 335 -2.26 -12.13 14.32
C PRO A 335 -3.24 -13.20 13.83
N HIS A 336 -2.77 -14.43 13.62
CA HIS A 336 -3.64 -15.57 13.30
C HIS A 336 -4.48 -16.02 14.51
N ASP A 337 -3.93 -15.91 15.72
CA ASP A 337 -4.60 -16.23 16.97
C ASP A 337 -4.42 -15.08 17.99
N LEU A 338 -5.53 -14.65 18.59
CA LEU A 338 -5.58 -13.56 19.56
C LEU A 338 -5.03 -13.98 20.93
N VAL A 339 -5.00 -15.28 21.26
CA VAL A 339 -4.56 -15.77 22.58
C VAL A 339 -3.05 -15.68 22.75
N SER A 340 -2.28 -15.94 21.68
CA SER A 340 -0.81 -15.88 21.67
C SER A 340 -0.24 -14.46 21.64
N ALA A 341 -1.09 -13.45 21.39
CA ALA A 341 -0.67 -12.06 21.24
C ALA A 341 -0.36 -11.33 22.55
N ASN A 342 -0.84 -11.84 23.70
CA ASN A 342 -0.62 -11.23 25.02
C ASN A 342 0.69 -11.69 25.70
N ASP A 343 1.22 -12.85 25.32
CA ASP A 343 2.47 -13.43 25.86
C ASP A 343 3.70 -13.17 24.97
N SER A 344 3.52 -12.45 23.85
CA SER A 344 4.60 -12.21 22.89
C SER A 344 5.43 -10.96 23.26
N HIS A 345 6.73 -10.99 22.91
CA HIS A 345 7.61 -9.83 23.01
C HIS A 345 6.96 -8.60 22.36
N GLU A 346 7.23 -7.39 22.89
CA GLU A 346 6.60 -6.12 22.46
C GLU A 346 6.54 -5.94 20.93
N PHE A 347 7.58 -6.38 20.22
CA PHE A 347 7.73 -6.27 18.77
C PHE A 347 6.85 -7.23 17.93
N LEU A 348 6.25 -8.23 18.57
CA LEU A 348 5.35 -9.21 17.93
C LEU A 348 3.88 -8.89 18.18
N ARG A 349 3.56 -7.76 18.78
CA ARG A 349 2.18 -7.38 19.07
C ARG A 349 1.43 -6.97 17.79
N PRO A 350 0.12 -7.25 17.71
CA PRO A 350 -0.76 -6.60 16.74
C PRO A 350 -0.58 -5.09 16.83
N GLY A 351 -0.74 -4.39 15.70
CA GLY A 351 -0.63 -2.95 15.71
C GLY A 351 -0.91 -2.30 14.38
N ILE A 352 -1.04 -0.98 14.43
CA ILE A 352 -1.14 -0.09 13.29
C ILE A 352 0.09 0.82 13.31
N ASP A 353 0.88 0.81 12.24
CA ASP A 353 1.92 1.81 12.01
C ASP A 353 1.40 2.81 10.99
N LEU A 354 1.66 4.10 11.25
CA LEU A 354 1.28 5.22 10.39
C LEU A 354 2.54 5.97 9.99
N GLU A 355 2.83 6.01 8.70
CA GLU A 355 3.93 6.77 8.13
C GLU A 355 3.37 7.91 7.27
N LEU A 356 3.91 9.11 7.49
CA LEU A 356 3.41 10.36 6.96
C LEU A 356 4.32 10.89 5.86
N ASP A 357 3.74 11.24 4.71
CA ASP A 357 4.45 11.91 3.62
C ASP A 357 3.64 13.11 3.12
N TYR A 358 3.87 14.26 3.74
CA TYR A 358 3.19 15.52 3.39
C TYR A 358 4.18 16.67 3.10
N GLY A 359 5.39 16.35 2.68
CA GLY A 359 6.39 17.35 2.29
C GLY A 359 6.01 18.02 0.97
N SER A 360 5.97 19.36 0.94
CA SER A 360 5.73 20.15 -0.28
C SER A 360 4.45 19.78 -1.04
N VAL A 361 3.34 19.63 -0.32
CA VAL A 361 2.00 19.37 -0.88
C VAL A 361 1.01 20.49 -0.54
N PRO A 362 -0.14 20.59 -1.23
CA PRO A 362 -1.16 21.58 -0.91
C PRO A 362 -1.65 21.48 0.54
N PRO A 363 -2.00 22.61 1.20
CA PRO A 363 -2.48 22.60 2.59
C PRO A 363 -3.70 21.70 2.84
N SER A 364 -4.58 21.57 1.84
CA SER A 364 -5.72 20.64 1.90
C SER A 364 -5.30 19.18 2.07
N VAL A 365 -4.18 18.77 1.46
CA VAL A 365 -3.62 17.42 1.59
C VAL A 365 -3.00 17.24 2.97
N VAL A 366 -2.22 18.23 3.43
CA VAL A 366 -1.61 18.21 4.78
C VAL A 366 -2.68 18.08 5.86
N GLU A 367 -3.74 18.88 5.79
CA GLU A 367 -4.88 18.82 6.70
C GLU A 367 -5.52 17.43 6.69
N HIS A 368 -5.84 16.90 5.51
CA HIS A 368 -6.49 15.59 5.39
C HIS A 368 -5.63 14.46 5.96
N VAL A 369 -4.33 14.47 5.71
CA VAL A 369 -3.38 13.46 6.22
C VAL A 369 -3.29 13.51 7.75
N LEU A 370 -3.11 14.70 8.32
CA LEU A 370 -2.95 14.88 9.76
C LEU A 370 -4.25 14.62 10.52
N SER A 371 -5.39 15.08 10.00
CA SER A 371 -6.70 14.82 10.60
C SER A 371 -7.06 13.34 10.53
N THR A 372 -6.75 12.65 9.43
CA THR A 372 -6.90 11.18 9.31
C THR A 372 -6.04 10.45 10.34
N ARG A 373 -4.74 10.78 10.44
CA ARG A 373 -3.86 10.18 11.47
C ARG A 373 -4.40 10.41 12.88
N ARG A 374 -4.86 11.63 13.17
CA ARG A 374 -5.43 11.98 14.48
C ARG A 374 -6.64 11.10 14.79
N VAL A 375 -7.59 11.00 13.87
CA VAL A 375 -8.78 10.16 14.04
C VAL A 375 -8.42 8.69 14.22
N LEU A 376 -7.51 8.14 13.41
CA LEU A 376 -7.09 6.74 13.53
C LEU A 376 -6.39 6.45 14.87
N ARG A 377 -5.62 7.40 15.41
CA ARG A 377 -4.91 7.25 16.68
C ARG A 377 -5.83 7.36 17.90
N TYR A 378 -6.89 8.17 17.82
CA TYR A 378 -7.78 8.48 18.93
C TYR A 378 -9.12 7.73 18.93
N ALA A 379 -9.39 6.93 17.91
CA ALA A 379 -10.54 6.05 17.91
C ALA A 379 -10.42 5.00 19.02
N ASP A 380 -11.52 4.66 19.70
CA ASP A 380 -11.53 3.55 20.66
C ASP A 380 -11.53 2.20 19.94
N ARG A 381 -12.02 2.20 18.69
CA ARG A 381 -12.13 1.02 17.85
C ARG A 381 -11.89 1.36 16.38
N LEU A 382 -11.10 0.53 15.73
CA LEU A 382 -10.90 0.53 14.28
C LEU A 382 -11.46 -0.76 13.65
N GLU A 383 -12.09 -0.63 12.50
CA GLU A 383 -12.43 -1.76 11.63
C GLU A 383 -11.73 -1.61 10.28
N ALA A 384 -11.09 -2.66 9.81
CA ALA A 384 -10.53 -2.74 8.47
C ALA A 384 -11.39 -3.68 7.62
N ARG A 385 -11.79 -3.21 6.44
CA ARG A 385 -12.65 -3.96 5.50
C ARG A 385 -12.03 -3.97 4.11
N ILE A 386 -12.16 -5.09 3.41
CA ILE A 386 -11.73 -5.23 2.01
C ILE A 386 -12.97 -5.48 1.17
N ASN A 387 -13.24 -4.61 0.19
CA ASN A 387 -14.45 -4.65 -0.64
C ASN A 387 -15.77 -4.77 0.16
N GLY A 388 -15.80 -4.17 1.35
CA GLY A 388 -16.95 -4.21 2.25
C GLY A 388 -17.00 -5.39 3.22
N ASP A 389 -16.18 -6.42 3.05
CA ASP A 389 -16.08 -7.53 4.00
C ASP A 389 -15.19 -7.18 5.18
N LEU A 390 -15.68 -7.43 6.40
CA LEU A 390 -14.92 -7.18 7.62
C LEU A 390 -13.75 -8.15 7.71
N LEU A 391 -12.53 -7.62 7.70
CA LEU A 391 -11.33 -8.40 7.87
C LEU A 391 -10.95 -8.49 9.35
N VAL A 392 -10.80 -7.33 10.00
CA VAL A 392 -10.38 -7.24 11.40
C VAL A 392 -11.05 -6.06 12.08
N ALA A 393 -11.39 -6.24 13.34
CA ALA A 393 -11.82 -5.17 14.24
C ALA A 393 -10.93 -5.19 15.48
N ALA A 394 -10.36 -4.04 15.82
CA ALA A 394 -9.47 -3.89 16.97
C ALA A 394 -10.00 -2.79 17.90
N ARG A 395 -9.97 -3.07 19.21
CA ARG A 395 -10.09 -2.03 20.22
C ARG A 395 -8.69 -1.51 20.54
N LEU A 396 -8.52 -0.20 20.51
CA LEU A 396 -7.29 0.45 20.90
C LEU A 396 -7.36 0.63 22.43
N SER A 397 -6.76 -0.28 23.20
CA SER A 397 -6.89 -0.32 24.66
C SER A 397 -5.92 0.62 25.41
N ASP A 398 -6.48 1.42 26.33
CA ASP A 398 -6.00 2.03 27.59
C ASP A 398 -4.58 2.59 27.75
N VAL A 399 -3.72 2.59 26.73
CA VAL A 399 -2.63 3.57 26.73
C VAL A 399 -3.28 4.90 26.39
N GLN A 400 -3.81 5.56 27.43
CA GLN A 400 -3.95 7.01 27.45
C GLN A 400 -2.55 7.55 27.16
N THR A 401 -2.20 7.62 25.87
CA THR A 401 -1.27 8.62 25.40
C THR A 401 -2.01 9.88 25.78
N SER A 402 -1.60 10.51 26.88
CA SER A 402 -2.28 11.71 27.36
C SER A 402 -2.38 12.65 26.16
N ALA A 403 -3.52 13.31 26.00
CA ALA A 403 -3.66 14.33 24.97
C ALA A 403 -2.57 15.42 25.12
N GLU A 404 -1.93 15.50 26.29
CA GLU A 404 -0.77 16.33 26.62
C GLU A 404 0.51 15.94 25.85
N ASP A 405 0.63 14.69 25.39
CA ASP A 405 1.74 14.17 24.57
C ASP A 405 1.37 13.95 23.08
N TYR A 406 0.16 14.33 22.65
CA TYR A 406 -0.02 14.53 21.20
C TYR A 406 0.90 15.66 20.79
N GLU A 407 1.67 15.44 19.74
CA GLU A 407 2.58 16.41 19.15
C GLU A 407 1.81 17.72 18.91
N ALA A 408 1.87 18.65 19.87
CA ALA A 408 1.18 19.94 19.79
C ALA A 408 1.54 20.66 18.49
N ASP A 409 2.74 20.39 17.99
CA ASP A 409 3.26 20.77 16.69
C ASP A 409 2.42 20.23 15.52
N LEU A 410 2.05 18.95 15.51
CA LEU A 410 1.21 18.39 14.44
C LEU A 410 -0.21 18.96 14.45
N LEU A 411 -0.80 19.16 15.63
CA LEU A 411 -2.12 19.81 15.71
C LEU A 411 -2.04 21.28 15.28
N ALA A 412 -0.94 21.96 15.60
CA ALA A 412 -0.66 23.32 15.14
C ALA A 412 -0.53 23.38 13.61
N ILE A 413 0.17 22.42 13.01
CA ILE A 413 0.32 22.28 11.54
C ILE A 413 -1.03 21.95 10.90
N GLU A 414 -1.82 21.04 11.46
CA GLU A 414 -3.18 20.69 10.99
C GLU A 414 -4.09 21.92 10.97
N GLN A 415 -4.16 22.67 12.09
CA GLN A 415 -4.96 23.89 12.19
C GLN A 415 -4.52 24.95 11.18
N PHE A 416 -3.21 25.12 11.01
CA PHE A 416 -2.65 26.09 10.06
C PHE A 416 -2.93 25.68 8.61
N ALA A 417 -2.79 24.40 8.27
CA ALA A 417 -3.07 23.87 6.95
C ALA A 417 -4.54 24.08 6.56
N TYR A 418 -5.46 23.81 7.48
CA TYR A 418 -6.89 24.09 7.30
C TYR A 418 -7.15 25.59 7.06
N ASP A 419 -6.61 26.45 7.92
CA ASP A 419 -6.82 27.90 7.81
C ASP A 419 -6.25 28.44 6.49
N LEU A 420 -5.04 27.98 6.10
CA LEU A 420 -4.39 28.38 4.87
C LEU A 420 -5.16 27.93 3.62
N ASP A 421 -5.70 26.70 3.60
CA ASP A 421 -6.51 26.20 2.49
C ASP A 421 -7.76 27.08 2.26
N VAL A 422 -8.47 27.45 3.33
CA VAL A 422 -9.62 28.37 3.23
C VAL A 422 -9.21 29.72 2.63
N VAL A 423 -8.09 30.29 3.11
CA VAL A 423 -7.58 31.57 2.60
C VAL A 423 -7.13 31.46 1.13
N GLN A 424 -6.45 30.39 0.74
CA GLN A 424 -6.04 30.17 -0.65
C GLN A 424 -7.26 30.06 -1.58
N ARG A 425 -8.31 29.33 -1.16
CA ARG A 425 -9.57 29.22 -1.91
C ARG A 425 -10.29 30.56 -2.05
N HIS A 426 -10.33 31.37 -0.99
CA HIS A 426 -10.94 32.71 -1.03
C HIS A 426 -10.17 33.67 -1.96
N THR A 427 -8.85 33.64 -1.90
CA THR A 427 -7.98 34.56 -2.67
C THR A 427 -7.70 34.08 -4.10
N GLY A 428 -7.99 32.81 -4.42
CA GLY A 428 -7.63 32.18 -5.69
C GLY A 428 -6.13 31.98 -5.89
N GLN A 429 -5.32 32.10 -4.83
CA GLN A 429 -3.87 31.94 -4.88
C GLN A 429 -3.46 30.60 -4.27
N PHE A 430 -3.10 29.63 -5.12
CA PHE A 430 -2.75 28.27 -4.67
C PHE A 430 -1.24 28.04 -4.59
N PHE A 431 -0.80 27.40 -3.51
CA PHE A 431 0.59 26.98 -3.31
C PHE A 431 0.71 25.93 -2.19
N ASP A 432 1.81 25.20 -2.22
CA ASP A 432 2.10 24.15 -1.25
C ASP A 432 2.34 24.69 0.15
N MET A 433 2.21 23.82 1.14
CA MET A 433 2.49 24.12 2.54
C MET A 433 3.91 24.68 2.69
N PRO A 434 4.10 25.84 3.35
CA PRO A 434 5.43 26.39 3.60
C PRO A 434 6.28 25.46 4.46
N GLU A 435 7.58 25.34 4.12
CA GLU A 435 8.55 24.55 4.91
C GLU A 435 8.74 25.08 6.33
N HIS A 436 8.51 26.38 6.53
CA HIS A 436 8.67 27.06 7.81
C HIS A 436 7.42 27.88 8.14
N MET A 437 6.94 27.72 9.37
CA MET A 437 5.81 28.45 9.93
C MET A 437 6.30 29.29 11.10
N LEU A 438 6.10 30.61 11.05
CA LEU A 438 6.38 31.46 12.21
C LEU A 438 5.22 31.37 13.21
N PRO A 439 5.46 31.50 14.54
CA PRO A 439 4.40 31.43 15.54
C PRO A 439 3.21 32.38 15.27
N GLY A 440 3.48 33.58 14.77
CA GLY A 440 2.44 34.56 14.43
C GLY A 440 1.63 34.24 13.17
N ASP A 441 2.10 33.34 12.30
CA ASP A 441 1.42 33.02 11.04
C ASP A 441 0.14 32.23 11.27
N ARG A 442 0.10 31.36 12.29
CA ARG A 442 -1.11 30.65 12.73
C ARG A 442 -2.24 31.62 13.08
N VAL A 443 -1.92 32.64 13.90
CA VAL A 443 -2.89 33.65 14.31
C VAL A 443 -3.36 34.48 13.12
N LYS A 444 -2.46 34.89 12.23
CA LYS A 444 -2.82 35.62 11.00
C LYS A 444 -3.78 34.81 10.12
N MET A 445 -3.49 33.54 9.86
CA MET A 445 -4.35 32.69 9.04
C MET A 445 -5.69 32.43 9.72
N ARG A 446 -5.71 32.19 11.03
CA ARG A 446 -6.95 32.02 11.80
C ARG A 446 -7.83 33.26 11.74
N VAL A 447 -7.27 34.45 11.95
CA VAL A 447 -7.98 35.72 11.82
C VAL A 447 -8.52 35.88 10.39
N ALA A 448 -7.70 35.61 9.37
CA ALA A 448 -8.14 35.67 7.97
C ALA A 448 -9.29 34.69 7.67
N ARG A 449 -9.22 33.44 8.13
CA ARG A 449 -10.30 32.45 7.98
C ARG A 449 -11.60 32.93 8.63
N ILE A 450 -11.53 33.36 9.89
CA ILE A 450 -12.71 33.81 10.64
C ILE A 450 -13.37 35.02 9.96
N LEU A 451 -12.56 35.94 9.41
CA LEU A 451 -13.05 37.05 8.59
C LEU A 451 -13.77 36.56 7.33
N ILE A 452 -13.18 35.61 6.58
CA ILE A 452 -13.78 35.00 5.38
C ILE A 452 -15.12 34.32 5.69
N GLU A 453 -15.23 33.67 6.85
CA GLU A 453 -16.45 33.02 7.33
C GLU A 453 -17.54 34.02 7.78
N GLY A 454 -17.24 35.32 7.81
CA GLY A 454 -18.21 36.39 8.08
C GLY A 454 -18.39 36.73 9.55
N HIS A 455 -17.43 36.38 10.41
CA HIS A 455 -17.46 36.67 11.83
C HIS A 455 -16.71 37.97 12.20
N ILE A 456 -16.88 38.39 13.44
CA ILE A 456 -16.04 39.42 14.07
C ILE A 456 -14.90 38.71 14.82
N VAL A 457 -13.68 39.24 14.77
CA VAL A 457 -12.52 38.60 15.40
C VAL A 457 -11.50 39.59 15.93
N ALA A 458 -10.92 39.31 17.10
CA ALA A 458 -9.82 40.10 17.65
C ALA A 458 -8.56 39.97 16.77
N SER A 459 -7.89 41.08 16.48
CA SER A 459 -6.71 41.08 15.60
C SER A 459 -5.50 41.74 16.25
N PRO A 460 -4.36 41.04 16.40
CA PRO A 460 -3.14 41.63 16.97
C PRO A 460 -2.57 42.80 16.17
N ARG A 461 -3.03 43.00 14.93
CA ARG A 461 -2.64 44.10 14.05
C ARG A 461 -3.40 45.40 14.32
N ALA A 462 -4.41 45.37 15.19
CA ALA A 462 -5.20 46.54 15.55
C ALA A 462 -5.16 46.80 17.08
N PRO A 463 -3.98 47.08 17.68
CA PRO A 463 -3.90 47.43 19.10
C PRO A 463 -4.36 48.87 19.38
N ARG A 464 -4.31 49.73 18.36
CA ARG A 464 -4.71 51.14 18.41
C ARG A 464 -5.32 51.53 17.07
N PHE A 465 -6.15 52.57 17.09
CA PHE A 465 -6.78 53.12 15.90
C PHE A 465 -6.67 54.65 15.92
N THR A 466 -6.34 55.28 14.80
CA THR A 466 -6.16 56.73 14.70
C THR A 466 -7.20 57.33 13.77
N LEU A 467 -7.88 58.38 14.21
CA LEU A 467 -8.90 59.11 13.45
C LEU A 467 -8.45 60.54 13.19
N THR A 468 -8.44 60.95 11.93
CA THR A 468 -8.17 62.34 11.54
C THR A 468 -9.43 63.17 11.64
N MET A 469 -9.36 64.27 12.41
CA MET A 469 -10.46 65.19 12.62
C MET A 469 -10.68 66.08 11.39
N THR A 470 -11.95 66.42 11.13
CA THR A 470 -12.37 67.26 9.99
C THR A 470 -12.38 68.76 10.30
N GLY A 471 -12.05 69.15 11.54
CA GLY A 471 -12.16 70.53 12.03
C GLY A 471 -13.58 70.99 12.38
N ILE A 472 -14.60 70.14 12.20
CA ILE A 472 -15.98 70.47 12.59
C ILE A 472 -16.11 70.44 14.12
N ASP A 473 -16.28 71.60 14.73
CA ASP A 473 -16.60 71.72 16.15
C ASP A 473 -18.12 71.63 16.38
N SER A 474 -18.55 70.54 17.02
CA SER A 474 -19.94 70.31 17.43
C SER A 474 -19.99 69.67 18.81
N SER A 475 -21.12 69.81 19.51
CA SER A 475 -21.35 69.14 20.79
C SER A 475 -21.19 67.62 20.68
N GLU A 476 -21.65 67.03 19.57
CA GLU A 476 -21.54 65.60 19.29
C GLU A 476 -20.07 65.14 19.15
N VAL A 477 -19.25 65.90 18.42
CA VAL A 477 -17.81 65.60 18.28
C VAL A 477 -17.12 65.70 19.65
N ARG A 478 -17.39 66.77 20.40
CA ARG A 478 -16.82 66.97 21.74
C ARG A 478 -17.24 65.88 22.72
N ASP A 479 -18.51 65.50 22.73
CA ASP A 479 -19.01 64.43 23.60
C ASP A 479 -18.41 63.08 23.22
N SER A 480 -18.15 62.86 21.93
CA SER A 480 -17.50 61.65 21.45
C SER A 480 -16.03 61.50 21.85
N LEU A 481 -15.39 62.59 22.30
CA LEU A 481 -14.02 62.59 22.83
C LEU A 481 -13.97 62.41 24.35
N LYS A 482 -15.08 62.56 25.08
CA LYS A 482 -15.08 62.59 26.55
C LYS A 482 -15.18 61.20 27.20
N GLY A 483 -15.49 60.14 26.46
CA GLY A 483 -15.68 58.82 27.05
C GLY A 483 -15.68 57.67 26.05
N PRO A 484 -15.78 56.43 26.55
CA PRO A 484 -15.85 55.23 25.73
C PRO A 484 -17.04 55.27 24.76
N ARG A 485 -16.85 54.76 23.55
CA ARG A 485 -17.89 54.71 22.52
C ARG A 485 -17.79 53.48 21.63
N SER A 486 -18.93 53.10 21.05
CA SER A 486 -18.94 52.10 19.98
C SER A 486 -18.39 52.71 18.70
N ILE A 487 -17.52 51.95 18.01
CA ILE A 487 -16.99 52.31 16.69
C ILE A 487 -17.20 51.15 15.72
N VAL A 488 -17.55 51.51 14.49
CA VAL A 488 -17.45 50.67 13.29
C VAL A 488 -16.82 51.55 12.23
N TRP A 489 -15.55 51.31 11.91
CA TRP A 489 -14.76 52.24 11.13
C TRP A 489 -14.05 51.56 9.95
N PRO A 490 -14.11 52.10 8.71
CA PRO A 490 -13.38 51.53 7.58
C PRO A 490 -11.88 51.57 7.81
N ALA A 491 -11.23 50.41 7.91
CA ALA A 491 -9.80 50.29 8.16
C ALA A 491 -8.99 49.91 6.89
N GLY A 492 -9.66 49.84 5.74
CA GLY A 492 -9.04 49.56 4.44
C GLY A 492 -8.77 48.06 4.20
N PRO A 493 -7.93 47.73 3.21
CA PRO A 493 -7.71 46.34 2.82
C PRO A 493 -6.92 45.57 3.87
N TYR A 494 -7.45 44.42 4.27
CA TYR A 494 -6.75 43.45 5.09
C TYR A 494 -6.04 42.42 4.21
N GLY A 495 -4.71 42.37 4.32
CA GLY A 495 -3.87 41.37 3.68
C GLY A 495 -2.96 40.67 4.68
N VAL A 496 -2.66 39.41 4.44
CA VAL A 496 -1.75 38.60 5.25
C VAL A 496 -0.58 38.12 4.40
N THR A 497 0.64 38.20 4.94
CA THR A 497 1.84 37.72 4.25
C THR A 497 2.24 36.35 4.79
N ILE A 498 2.35 35.36 3.91
CA ILE A 498 2.81 34.01 4.24
C ILE A 498 3.76 33.49 3.16
N GLY A 499 4.90 32.89 3.55
CA GLY A 499 5.88 32.36 2.58
C GLY A 499 6.36 33.39 1.55
N GLY A 500 6.45 34.67 1.93
CA GLY A 500 6.81 35.77 1.03
C GLY A 500 5.72 36.21 0.05
N ARG A 501 4.50 35.69 0.17
CA ARG A 501 3.34 36.04 -0.69
C ARG A 501 2.32 36.84 0.10
N GLU A 502 1.73 37.84 -0.53
CA GLU A 502 0.66 38.65 0.05
C GLU A 502 -0.71 38.14 -0.41
N LEU A 503 -1.53 37.73 0.56
CA LEU A 503 -2.90 37.26 0.37
C LEU A 503 -3.85 38.34 0.84
N VAL A 504 -4.42 39.09 -0.10
CA VAL A 504 -5.40 40.15 0.17
C VAL A 504 -6.77 39.52 0.39
N ILE A 505 -7.33 39.67 1.59
CA ILE A 505 -8.62 39.09 1.99
C ILE A 505 -9.77 40.00 1.56
N GLY A 506 -9.61 41.31 1.71
CA GLY A 506 -10.61 42.32 1.37
C GLY A 506 -10.62 43.48 2.36
N ASP A 507 -11.43 44.50 2.10
CA ASP A 507 -11.60 45.63 3.01
C ASP A 507 -12.25 45.18 4.33
N VAL A 508 -11.81 45.78 5.44
CA VAL A 508 -12.33 45.48 6.79
C VAL A 508 -12.81 46.73 7.51
N TYR A 509 -13.73 46.50 8.45
CA TYR A 509 -14.05 47.45 9.51
C TYR A 509 -13.28 47.10 10.78
N ALA A 510 -12.73 48.12 11.45
CA ALA A 510 -12.36 48.03 12.86
C ALA A 510 -13.60 48.28 13.71
N VAL A 511 -13.87 47.38 14.66
CA VAL A 511 -15.07 47.36 15.48
C VAL A 511 -14.68 47.25 16.94
N HIS A 512 -15.29 48.06 17.80
CA HIS A 512 -15.17 47.89 19.24
C HIS A 512 -16.33 48.57 19.98
N PRO A 513 -16.96 47.94 20.99
CA PRO A 513 -18.11 48.51 21.69
C PRO A 513 -17.74 49.64 22.66
N GLN A 514 -16.50 49.65 23.17
CA GLN A 514 -16.02 50.56 24.21
C GLN A 514 -14.68 51.23 23.83
N ALA A 515 -14.53 51.70 22.59
CA ALA A 515 -13.31 52.38 22.16
C ALA A 515 -13.11 53.70 22.93
N THR A 516 -11.92 53.90 23.50
CA THR A 516 -11.63 55.05 24.36
C THR A 516 -10.56 55.93 23.72
N PRO A 517 -10.79 57.25 23.57
CA PRO A 517 -9.78 58.17 23.06
C PRO A 517 -8.63 58.34 24.06
N ILE A 518 -7.39 58.38 23.58
CA ILE A 518 -6.17 58.45 24.39
C ILE A 518 -5.75 59.91 24.59
N ASN A 519 -5.75 60.71 23.53
CA ASN A 519 -5.33 62.11 23.50
C ASN A 519 -6.53 63.07 23.38
N ALA A 520 -7.64 62.75 24.06
CA ALA A 520 -8.88 63.51 24.01
C ALA A 520 -8.72 64.99 24.41
N ASP A 521 -7.96 65.27 25.47
CA ASP A 521 -7.77 66.64 25.96
C ASP A 521 -7.03 67.52 24.94
N GLU A 522 -6.06 66.95 24.23
CA GLU A 522 -5.32 67.63 23.15
C GLU A 522 -6.23 67.90 21.95
N ALA A 523 -7.07 66.93 21.58
CA ALA A 523 -8.06 67.07 20.51
C ALA A 523 -9.10 68.16 20.84
N ILE A 524 -9.55 68.23 22.10
CA ILE A 524 -10.47 69.28 22.56
C ILE A 524 -9.79 70.65 22.55
N ALA A 525 -8.52 70.74 22.97
CA ALA A 525 -7.76 71.99 22.89
C ALA A 525 -7.55 72.46 21.44
N ALA A 526 -7.33 71.53 20.50
CA ALA A 526 -7.24 71.84 19.08
C ALA A 526 -8.57 72.36 18.51
N LEU A 527 -9.72 71.86 18.99
CA LEU A 527 -11.04 72.40 18.65
C LEU A 527 -11.21 73.82 19.20
N ASP A 528 -10.84 74.06 20.46
CA ASP A 528 -10.91 75.39 21.08
C ASP A 528 -10.03 76.42 20.35
N ALA A 529 -8.88 75.99 19.82
CA ALA A 529 -7.96 76.82 19.04
C ALA A 529 -8.35 76.98 17.56
N ASN A 530 -9.38 76.27 17.08
CA ASN A 530 -9.75 76.19 15.66
C ASN A 530 -8.60 75.63 14.77
N GLU A 531 -7.83 74.70 15.32
CA GLU A 531 -6.69 74.00 14.69
C GLU A 531 -6.94 72.48 14.57
N ALA A 532 -8.17 72.03 14.79
CA ALA A 532 -8.54 70.60 14.80
C ALA A 532 -8.59 69.94 13.42
N GLU A 533 -8.60 70.68 12.31
CA GLU A 533 -8.57 70.07 10.98
C GLU A 533 -7.23 69.35 10.76
N GLY A 534 -7.28 68.05 10.49
CA GLY A 534 -6.09 67.22 10.35
C GLY A 534 -5.51 66.72 11.67
N PHE A 535 -6.09 67.05 12.83
CA PHE A 535 -5.64 66.55 14.12
C PHE A 535 -5.94 65.05 14.24
N GLU A 536 -4.98 64.25 14.71
CA GLU A 536 -5.10 62.80 14.84
C GLU A 536 -5.47 62.40 16.27
N VAL A 537 -6.61 61.72 16.42
CA VAL A 537 -7.09 61.18 17.69
C VAL A 537 -6.84 59.68 17.73
N ASP A 538 -6.04 59.25 18.70
CA ASP A 538 -5.78 57.83 18.94
C ASP A 538 -6.83 57.23 19.86
N PHE A 539 -7.27 56.03 19.54
CA PHE A 539 -8.20 55.23 20.31
C PHE A 539 -7.55 53.92 20.75
N ARG A 540 -7.89 53.49 21.97
CA ARG A 540 -7.61 52.15 22.50
C ARG A 540 -8.90 51.32 22.60
N PRO A 541 -8.82 49.99 22.48
CA PRO A 541 -9.97 49.09 22.52
C PRO A 541 -10.41 48.79 23.96
N GLY A 542 -10.90 49.81 24.68
CA GLY A 542 -11.38 49.64 26.06
C GLY A 542 -10.34 48.96 26.97
N GLU A 543 -10.76 47.87 27.63
CA GLU A 543 -9.91 46.97 28.43
C GLU A 543 -9.38 45.76 27.64
N ASP A 544 -9.85 45.58 26.40
CA ASP A 544 -9.38 44.53 25.52
C ASP A 544 -7.97 44.85 24.99
N PRO A 545 -7.16 43.83 24.64
CA PRO A 545 -5.83 44.06 24.10
C PRO A 545 -5.86 44.57 22.64
N TYR A 546 -6.94 44.31 21.91
CA TYR A 546 -7.04 44.57 20.46
C TYR A 546 -8.44 45.02 20.05
N PHE A 547 -8.53 45.84 19.01
CA PHE A 547 -9.77 46.05 18.27
C PHE A 547 -10.18 44.77 17.54
N TYR A 548 -11.49 44.63 17.33
CA TYR A 548 -12.03 43.55 16.51
C TYR A 548 -12.06 43.97 15.04
N LEU A 549 -11.97 43.00 14.14
CA LEU A 549 -12.11 43.19 12.70
C LEU A 549 -13.32 42.43 12.17
N SER A 550 -13.94 42.97 11.12
CA SER A 550 -14.94 42.26 10.31
C SER A 550 -14.83 42.66 8.84
N LEU A 551 -15.12 41.77 7.90
CA LEU A 551 -15.09 42.11 6.47
C LEU A 551 -16.14 43.17 6.12
N ALA A 552 -15.73 44.16 5.33
CA ALA A 552 -16.57 45.24 4.83
C ALA A 552 -17.36 44.83 3.57
N ASN A 553 -17.87 43.60 3.54
CA ASN A 553 -18.73 43.06 2.48
C ASN A 553 -20.23 43.26 2.76
N VAL A 554 -20.58 43.93 3.86
CA VAL A 554 -21.93 44.36 4.23
C VAL A 554 -21.90 45.81 4.76
N PRO A 555 -23.02 46.53 4.75
CA PRO A 555 -23.09 47.88 5.35
C PRO A 555 -22.70 47.91 6.83
N PRO A 556 -22.14 49.02 7.36
CA PRO A 556 -21.65 49.11 8.75
C PRO A 556 -22.67 48.72 9.83
N HIS A 557 -23.96 49.02 9.63
CA HIS A 557 -25.00 48.70 10.60
C HIS A 557 -25.29 47.19 10.69
N GLU A 558 -25.06 46.44 9.61
CA GLU A 558 -25.22 44.98 9.60
C GLU A 558 -24.04 44.26 10.25
N VAL A 559 -22.86 44.89 10.29
CA VAL A 559 -21.65 44.31 10.91
C VAL A 559 -21.87 44.02 12.38
N LEU A 560 -22.60 44.88 13.09
CA LEU A 560 -22.89 44.73 14.52
C LEU A 560 -23.78 43.51 14.85
N HIS A 561 -24.41 42.90 13.85
CA HIS A 561 -25.20 41.68 14.02
C HIS A 561 -24.40 40.38 13.82
N ARG A 562 -23.12 40.47 13.48
CA ARG A 562 -22.24 39.31 13.32
C ARG A 562 -21.77 38.79 14.67
N SER A 563 -21.64 37.46 14.76
CA SER A 563 -21.09 36.83 15.96
C SER A 563 -19.59 37.08 16.08
N LEU A 564 -19.16 37.39 17.31
CA LEU A 564 -17.75 37.36 17.71
C LEU A 564 -17.28 35.91 17.79
N ALA A 565 -16.17 35.62 17.13
CA ALA A 565 -15.57 34.28 17.12
C ALA A 565 -14.19 34.29 17.80
N GLN A 566 -13.96 33.23 18.59
CA GLN A 566 -12.66 32.95 19.19
C GLN A 566 -11.69 32.37 18.14
N TRP A 567 -10.40 32.58 18.36
CA TRP A 567 -9.35 31.92 17.59
C TRP A 567 -9.36 30.41 17.81
N SER A 568 -9.56 29.96 19.05
CA SER A 568 -9.57 28.53 19.43
C SER A 568 -8.36 27.77 18.87
N LEU A 569 -7.17 28.36 18.98
CA LEU A 569 -5.91 27.78 18.53
C LEU A 569 -5.21 27.08 19.70
N THR A 570 -4.69 25.87 19.47
CA THR A 570 -3.97 25.14 20.52
C THR A 570 -2.66 25.84 20.85
N GLY A 571 -2.41 26.05 22.14
CA GLY A 571 -1.19 26.67 22.66
C GLY A 571 -1.12 28.19 22.44
N VAL A 572 -2.24 28.86 22.13
CA VAL A 572 -2.31 30.31 21.95
C VAL A 572 -3.41 30.88 22.82
N ASP A 573 -3.08 31.90 23.63
CA ASP A 573 -4.03 32.58 24.49
C ASP A 573 -5.08 33.33 23.67
N GLN A 574 -6.34 33.18 24.05
CA GLN A 574 -7.48 33.85 23.41
C GLN A 574 -7.61 35.30 23.91
N PRO A 575 -7.54 36.32 23.04
CA PRO A 575 -7.85 37.70 23.44
C PRO A 575 -9.35 38.01 23.36
N GLY A 576 -9.79 38.94 24.21
CA GLY A 576 -11.02 39.72 24.03
C GLY A 576 -12.33 38.94 24.06
N VAL A 577 -12.43 37.84 24.81
CA VAL A 577 -13.72 37.20 25.07
C VAL A 577 -13.84 36.94 26.57
N HIS A 578 -14.56 37.81 27.26
CA HIS A 578 -15.16 37.53 28.55
C HIS A 578 -16.63 37.12 28.32
N ASP A 579 -17.13 36.10 29.03
CA ASP A 579 -18.44 35.46 28.78
C ASP A 579 -19.68 36.40 28.82
N ASN A 580 -19.53 37.69 29.14
CA ASN A 580 -20.64 38.61 29.41
C ASN A 580 -20.83 39.79 28.42
N ASP A 581 -19.95 40.01 27.43
CA ASP A 581 -19.88 41.34 26.78
C ASP A 581 -20.81 41.59 25.57
N TRP A 582 -21.57 40.61 25.10
CA TRP A 582 -22.41 40.78 23.88
C TRP A 582 -23.88 40.36 24.01
N THR A 583 -24.37 40.03 25.21
CA THR A 583 -25.81 39.81 25.46
C THR A 583 -26.47 41.05 26.06
N ALA A 584 -26.48 42.16 25.31
CA ALA A 584 -27.41 43.26 25.58
C ALA A 584 -27.54 44.17 24.35
N GLN A 585 -28.55 43.90 23.50
CA GLN A 585 -29.48 44.90 22.93
C GLN A 585 -30.35 44.23 21.85
N SER A 586 -31.37 43.53 22.32
CA SER A 586 -32.62 43.33 21.60
C SER A 586 -33.72 43.88 22.51
N ASP A 587 -33.96 45.17 22.40
CA ASP A 587 -35.20 45.85 22.77
C ASP A 587 -35.56 46.81 21.63
#